data_AF-A0A0D8JCA4-F1
#
_entry.id   AF-A0A0D8JCA4-F1
#
_cell.length_a   1.000
_cell.length_b   1.000
_cell.length_c   1.000
_cell.angle_alpha   90.00
_cell.angle_beta   90.00
_cell.angle_gamma   90.00
#
_symmetry.space_group_name_H-M   'P 1'
#
loop_
_entity.id
_entity.type
_entity.pdbx_description
1 polymer ?
#
loop_
_entity_poly.entity_id
_entity_poly.type
_entity_poly.pdbx_seq_one_letter_code
_entity_poly.pdbx_strand_id
1 'polypeptide(L)'
;MKFIFGYFNCHLKQACLFVVQRYKMWQKRYSNRELDFREDIPNYSDEQLKEVLKLRDHYQPEAAQLAIKEALNRGIINSEQDLFSEEYRCEEIQFSLFPKIKKDRNRIKIRKSIARSLVICSVLPVVYGLVEMKTGKSWEGAGILLFGLLWLFCSAQLIKVFHVLFIRCLLAGTILGAMYIFYRLISLQTTVFMDFFVVLILAGLIFYGLLFMLKNARE
;
A
#
# COMPACT_ATOMS: atom_id res chain seq x y z
N MET A 1 -28.95 -27.40 -12.73
CA MET A 1 -28.06 -27.20 -11.55
C MET A 1 -26.68 -27.85 -11.75
N LYS A 2 -26.01 -27.62 -12.89
CA LYS A 2 -24.67 -28.17 -13.24
C LYS A 2 -23.67 -27.13 -13.76
N PHE A 3 -24.07 -25.86 -13.84
CA PHE A 3 -23.28 -24.80 -14.49
C PHE A 3 -22.45 -23.92 -13.53
N ILE A 4 -22.63 -24.05 -12.21
CA ILE A 4 -21.99 -23.16 -11.23
C ILE A 4 -20.65 -23.73 -10.71
N PHE A 5 -20.41 -25.04 -10.81
CA PHE A 5 -19.18 -25.66 -10.30
C PHE A 5 -17.97 -25.55 -11.23
N GLY A 6 -18.16 -25.24 -12.53
CA GLY A 6 -17.07 -25.08 -13.49
C GLY A 6 -16.30 -23.75 -13.37
N TYR A 7 -16.99 -22.68 -12.94
CA TYR A 7 -16.41 -21.33 -12.88
C TYR A 7 -15.45 -21.13 -11.69
N PHE A 8 -15.68 -21.84 -10.57
CA PHE A 8 -14.84 -21.73 -9.38
C PHE A 8 -13.45 -22.40 -9.54
N ASN A 9 -13.38 -23.48 -10.33
CA ASN A 9 -12.13 -24.24 -10.50
C ASN A 9 -11.13 -23.54 -11.46
N CYS A 10 -11.63 -22.68 -12.36
CA CYS A 10 -10.79 -21.91 -13.28
C CYS A 10 -10.12 -20.69 -12.59
N HIS A 11 -10.85 -20.01 -11.70
CA HIS A 11 -10.32 -18.88 -10.93
C HIS A 11 -9.26 -19.29 -9.88
N LEU A 12 -9.38 -20.48 -9.29
CA LEU A 12 -8.39 -20.97 -8.32
C LEU A 12 -7.02 -21.25 -8.96
N LYS A 13 -7.01 -21.77 -10.21
CA LYS A 13 -5.75 -22.00 -10.96
C LYS A 13 -5.08 -20.70 -11.38
N GLN A 14 -5.83 -19.67 -11.77
CA GLN A 14 -5.27 -18.34 -12.08
C GLN A 14 -4.71 -17.64 -10.84
N ALA A 15 -5.36 -17.77 -9.68
CA ALA A 15 -4.85 -17.23 -8.42
C ALA A 15 -3.51 -17.90 -8.01
N CYS A 16 -3.40 -19.21 -8.20
CA CYS A 16 -2.18 -19.96 -7.86
C CYS A 16 -1.00 -19.59 -8.79
N LEU A 17 -1.25 -19.41 -10.09
CA LEU A 17 -0.24 -18.94 -11.05
C LEU A 17 0.26 -17.52 -10.73
N PHE A 18 -0.63 -16.64 -10.24
CA PHE A 18 -0.27 -15.27 -9.83
C PHE A 18 0.61 -15.23 -8.57
N VAL A 19 0.40 -16.15 -7.63
CA VAL A 19 1.23 -16.28 -6.42
C VAL A 19 2.63 -16.79 -6.76
N VAL A 20 2.74 -17.81 -7.63
CA VAL A 20 4.04 -18.36 -8.07
C VAL A 20 4.85 -17.32 -8.88
N GLN A 21 4.20 -16.55 -9.76
CA GLN A 21 4.86 -15.44 -10.48
C GLN A 21 5.30 -14.31 -9.55
N ARG A 22 4.52 -13.99 -8.50
CA ARG A 22 4.96 -13.04 -7.46
C ARG A 22 6.18 -13.56 -6.71
N TYR A 23 6.23 -14.84 -6.36
CA TYR A 23 7.36 -15.41 -5.62
C TYR A 23 8.69 -15.30 -6.40
N LYS A 24 8.69 -15.63 -7.70
CA LYS A 24 9.87 -15.44 -8.58
C LYS A 24 10.28 -13.97 -8.74
N MET A 25 9.31 -13.04 -8.82
CA MET A 25 9.62 -11.60 -8.84
C MET A 25 10.17 -11.07 -7.51
N TRP A 26 9.74 -11.63 -6.38
CA TRP A 26 10.27 -11.28 -5.06
C TRP A 26 11.72 -11.73 -4.89
N GLN A 27 12.07 -12.93 -5.35
CA GLN A 27 13.45 -13.43 -5.38
C GLN A 27 14.37 -12.55 -6.23
N LYS A 28 13.91 -12.14 -7.43
CA LYS A 28 14.68 -11.25 -8.32
C LYS A 28 14.88 -9.84 -7.75
N ARG A 29 13.99 -9.36 -6.86
CA ARG A 29 14.17 -8.09 -6.14
C ARG A 29 15.10 -8.17 -4.93
N TYR A 30 15.33 -9.36 -4.39
CA TYR A 30 16.26 -9.58 -3.28
C TYR A 30 17.70 -9.58 -3.80
N SER A 31 17.98 -10.34 -4.85
CA SER A 31 19.30 -10.36 -5.53
C SER A 31 19.69 -8.98 -6.10
N ASN A 32 18.73 -8.17 -6.56
CA ASN A 32 19.04 -6.84 -7.07
C ASN A 32 19.29 -5.81 -5.94
N ARG A 33 18.83 -6.08 -4.71
CA ARG A 33 19.18 -5.24 -3.54
C ARG A 33 20.60 -5.50 -3.06
N GLU A 34 21.09 -6.75 -3.16
CA GLU A 34 22.50 -7.12 -2.90
C GLU A 34 23.51 -6.37 -3.76
N LEU A 35 23.12 -6.03 -4.99
CA LEU A 35 23.93 -5.24 -5.91
C LEU A 35 23.90 -3.74 -5.57
N ASP A 36 22.75 -3.21 -5.14
CA ASP A 36 22.53 -1.78 -4.88
C ASP A 36 23.44 -1.26 -3.74
N PHE A 37 23.56 -1.96 -2.60
CA PHE A 37 24.32 -1.43 -1.45
C PHE A 37 25.84 -1.57 -1.58
N ARG A 38 26.34 -2.51 -2.39
CA ARG A 38 27.78 -2.63 -2.65
C ARG A 38 28.32 -1.48 -3.48
N GLU A 39 27.48 -0.91 -4.34
CA GLU A 39 27.79 0.27 -5.16
C GLU A 39 27.43 1.58 -4.43
N ASP A 40 26.35 1.60 -3.65
CA ASP A 40 25.86 2.82 -2.99
C ASP A 40 26.67 3.21 -1.74
N ILE A 41 27.02 2.25 -0.86
CA ILE A 41 27.66 2.53 0.44
C ILE A 41 29.01 3.25 0.29
N PRO A 42 29.90 2.86 -0.64
CA PRO A 42 31.15 3.59 -0.88
C PRO A 42 30.94 5.03 -1.39
N ASN A 43 29.75 5.36 -1.89
CA ASN A 43 29.43 6.71 -2.38
C ASN A 43 28.68 7.57 -1.37
N TYR A 44 28.40 7.04 -0.17
CA TYR A 44 27.72 7.81 0.88
C TYR A 44 28.63 8.89 1.46
N SER A 45 28.04 10.02 1.83
CA SER A 45 28.72 11.04 2.63
C SER A 45 28.91 10.55 4.07
N ASP A 46 29.84 11.17 4.80
CA ASP A 46 30.13 10.78 6.18
C ASP A 46 28.87 10.82 7.06
N GLU A 47 28.03 11.85 6.91
CA GLU A 47 26.74 11.96 7.62
C GLU A 47 25.76 10.84 7.26
N GLN A 48 25.69 10.44 5.99
CA GLN A 48 24.85 9.32 5.56
C GLN A 48 25.37 8.01 6.14
N LEU A 49 26.68 7.84 6.24
CA LEU A 49 27.28 6.66 6.83
C LEU A 49 26.99 6.59 8.34
N LYS A 50 27.04 7.72 9.06
CA LYS A 50 26.60 7.80 10.46
C LYS A 50 25.14 7.38 10.63
N GLU A 51 24.23 7.83 9.75
CA GLU A 51 22.82 7.40 9.78
C GLU A 51 22.67 5.89 9.57
N VAL A 52 23.44 5.29 8.65
CA VAL A 52 23.41 3.85 8.41
C VAL A 52 23.92 3.07 9.63
N LEU A 53 24.98 3.54 10.29
CA LEU A 53 25.52 2.91 11.51
C LEU A 53 24.52 2.92 12.67
N LYS A 54 23.73 3.99 12.83
CA LYS A 54 22.64 4.07 13.81
C LYS A 54 21.46 3.14 13.53
N LEU A 55 21.32 2.70 12.28
CA LEU A 55 20.24 1.80 11.85
C LEU A 55 20.73 0.38 11.56
N ARG A 56 21.99 0.03 11.91
CA ARG A 56 22.65 -1.21 11.50
C ARG A 56 21.85 -2.49 11.75
N ASP A 57 21.10 -2.55 12.85
CA ASP A 57 20.29 -3.73 13.23
C ASP A 57 19.08 -3.95 12.31
N HIS A 58 18.70 -2.91 11.55
CA HIS A 58 17.56 -2.92 10.62
C HIS A 58 17.99 -3.10 9.16
N TYR A 59 19.29 -3.15 8.89
CA TYR A 59 19.85 -3.43 7.58
C TYR A 59 20.15 -4.92 7.41
N GLN A 60 20.41 -5.32 6.16
CA GLN A 60 20.98 -6.65 5.92
C GLN A 60 22.37 -6.73 6.56
N PRO A 61 22.74 -7.86 7.18
CA PRO A 61 24.00 -7.98 7.93
C PRO A 61 25.22 -7.69 7.05
N GLU A 62 25.17 -8.07 5.77
CA GLU A 62 26.22 -7.79 4.79
C GLU A 62 26.39 -6.29 4.51
N ALA A 63 25.28 -5.55 4.42
CA ALA A 63 25.29 -4.11 4.20
C ALA A 63 25.77 -3.36 5.46
N ALA A 64 25.36 -3.81 6.65
CA ALA A 64 25.83 -3.27 7.92
C ALA A 64 27.35 -3.47 8.08
N GLN A 65 27.86 -4.68 7.78
CA GLN A 65 29.30 -4.95 7.80
C GLN A 65 30.07 -4.10 6.79
N LEU A 66 29.52 -3.91 5.58
CA LEU A 66 30.14 -3.05 4.58
C LEU A 66 30.22 -1.59 5.05
N ALA A 67 29.14 -1.08 5.67
CA ALA A 67 29.12 0.28 6.22
C ALA A 67 30.11 0.45 7.40
N ILE A 68 30.25 -0.55 8.27
CA ILE A 68 31.23 -0.55 9.36
C ILE A 68 32.66 -0.50 8.80
N LYS A 69 32.96 -1.34 7.80
CA LYS A 69 34.29 -1.35 7.15
C LYS A 69 34.60 -0.01 6.49
N GLU A 70 33.64 0.57 5.78
CA GLU A 70 33.82 1.87 5.14
C GLU A 70 34.01 2.99 6.17
N ALA A 71 33.31 2.92 7.30
CA ALA A 71 33.43 3.89 8.38
C ALA A 71 34.78 3.80 9.10
N LEU A 72 35.34 2.60 9.25
CA LEU A 72 36.71 2.40 9.75
C LEU A 72 37.75 2.94 8.76
N ASN A 73 37.59 2.65 7.47
CA ASN A 73 38.50 3.13 6.41
C ASN A 73 38.57 4.65 6.35
N ARG A 74 37.46 5.34 6.61
CA ARG A 74 37.37 6.81 6.61
C ARG A 74 37.66 7.45 7.96
N GLY A 75 37.91 6.67 9.01
CA GLY A 75 38.16 7.16 10.36
C GLY A 75 36.94 7.82 11.03
N ILE A 76 35.73 7.48 10.60
CA ILE A 76 34.47 7.95 11.22
C ILE A 76 34.24 7.23 12.56
N ILE A 77 34.63 5.95 12.61
CA ILE A 77 34.79 5.17 13.84
C ILE A 77 36.25 4.69 13.90
N ASN A 78 36.84 4.65 15.09
CA ASN A 78 38.23 4.19 15.29
C ASN A 78 38.28 2.70 15.58
N SER A 79 37.21 2.17 16.17
CA SER A 79 37.09 0.76 16.53
C SER A 79 35.65 0.27 16.44
N GLU A 80 35.45 -1.04 16.34
CA GLU A 80 34.10 -1.62 16.46
C GLU A 80 33.49 -1.39 17.86
N GLN A 81 34.29 -1.11 18.89
CA GLN A 81 33.78 -0.74 20.21
C GLN A 81 33.10 0.64 20.21
N ASP A 82 33.46 1.52 19.28
CA ASP A 82 32.83 2.85 19.15
C ASP A 82 31.36 2.74 18.72
N LEU A 83 30.94 1.61 18.14
CA LEU A 83 29.54 1.31 17.77
C LEU A 83 28.60 1.18 18.98
N PHE A 84 29.15 1.05 20.19
CA PHE A 84 28.39 1.02 21.44
C PHE A 84 28.32 2.38 22.14
N SER A 85 29.03 3.39 21.62
CA SER A 85 28.92 4.76 22.12
C SER A 85 27.54 5.34 21.86
N GLU A 86 27.16 6.35 22.64
CA GLU A 86 25.84 6.99 22.53
C GLU A 86 25.61 7.64 21.15
N GLU A 87 26.67 8.04 20.45
CA GLU A 87 26.60 8.62 19.10
C GLU A 87 26.19 7.59 18.02
N TYR A 88 26.52 6.31 18.20
CA TYR A 88 26.28 5.24 17.23
C TYR A 88 25.35 4.13 17.76
N ARG A 89 24.70 4.38 18.90
CA ARG A 89 23.75 3.45 19.49
C ARG A 89 22.60 3.22 18.53
N CYS A 90 22.21 1.95 18.34
CA CYS A 90 21.10 1.61 17.48
C CYS A 90 19.83 2.30 17.93
N GLU A 91 19.23 3.07 17.02
CA GLU A 91 17.90 3.62 17.26
C GLU A 91 16.86 2.50 17.13
N GLU A 92 16.06 2.32 18.18
CA GLU A 92 14.87 1.47 18.08
C GLU A 92 13.89 2.12 17.11
N ILE A 93 13.52 1.41 16.04
CA ILE A 93 12.47 1.87 15.14
C ILE A 93 11.17 1.89 15.94
N GLN A 94 10.76 3.08 16.36
CA GLN A 94 9.44 3.26 16.94
C GLN A 94 8.40 2.94 15.87
N PHE A 95 7.54 1.96 16.16
CA PHE A 95 6.39 1.64 15.31
C PHE A 95 5.48 2.87 15.24
N SER A 96 5.56 3.62 14.15
CA SER A 96 4.61 4.67 13.84
C SER A 96 3.52 4.13 12.93
N LEU A 97 2.26 4.36 13.29
CA LEU A 97 1.10 4.09 12.43
C LEU A 97 1.18 4.82 11.07
N PHE A 98 2.01 5.86 10.98
CA PHE A 98 2.28 6.58 9.74
C PHE A 98 3.79 6.77 9.59
N PRO A 99 4.52 5.77 9.06
CA PRO A 99 5.96 5.89 8.90
C PRO A 99 6.28 7.03 7.94
N LYS A 100 7.18 7.93 8.35
CA LYS A 100 7.65 9.03 7.52
C LYS A 100 8.61 8.46 6.48
N ILE A 101 8.25 8.56 5.21
CA ILE A 101 9.08 8.05 4.11
C ILE A 101 10.18 9.08 3.81
N LYS A 102 11.40 8.85 4.28
CA LYS A 102 12.56 9.75 4.03
C LYS A 102 12.89 9.94 2.54
N LYS A 103 12.63 8.93 1.68
CA LYS A 103 13.01 8.95 0.25
C LYS A 103 11.82 9.29 -0.66
N ASP A 104 11.86 10.43 -1.36
CA ASP A 104 10.79 10.91 -2.24
C ASP A 104 10.39 9.91 -3.34
N ARG A 105 11.38 9.22 -3.91
CA ARG A 105 11.13 8.18 -4.93
C ARG A 105 10.25 7.05 -4.40
N ASN A 106 10.38 6.69 -3.13
CA ASN A 106 9.56 5.65 -2.50
C ASN A 106 8.16 6.18 -2.18
N ARG A 107 8.04 7.45 -1.75
CA ARG A 107 6.74 8.12 -1.52
C ARG A 107 5.88 8.13 -2.79
N ILE A 108 6.47 8.47 -3.95
CA ILE A 108 5.76 8.44 -5.25
C ILE A 108 5.34 7.01 -5.63
N LYS A 109 6.23 6.01 -5.43
CA LYS A 109 5.92 4.61 -5.73
C LYS A 109 4.75 4.07 -4.90
N ILE A 110 4.76 4.34 -3.59
CA ILE A 110 3.71 3.91 -2.65
C ILE A 110 2.39 4.57 -3.01
N ARG A 111 2.38 5.88 -3.23
CA ARG A 111 1.21 6.65 -3.68
C ARG A 111 0.60 6.07 -4.97
N LYS A 112 1.43 5.82 -6.00
CA LYS A 112 0.97 5.19 -7.25
C LYS A 112 0.45 3.77 -7.05
N SER A 113 0.95 3.04 -6.06
CA SER A 113 0.41 1.72 -5.72
C SER A 113 -0.98 1.83 -5.11
N ILE A 114 -1.17 2.72 -4.13
CA ILE A 114 -2.46 2.93 -3.48
C ILE A 114 -3.50 3.43 -4.49
N ALA A 115 -3.15 4.41 -5.33
CA ALA A 115 -4.05 4.92 -6.37
C ALA A 115 -4.49 3.85 -7.38
N ARG A 116 -3.60 2.92 -7.78
CA ARG A 116 -3.96 1.79 -8.64
C ARG A 116 -4.94 0.82 -7.95
N SER A 117 -4.73 0.53 -6.67
CA SER A 117 -5.66 -0.30 -5.90
C SER A 117 -7.04 0.34 -5.82
N LEU A 118 -7.12 1.67 -5.63
CA LEU A 118 -8.38 2.41 -5.61
C LEU A 118 -9.15 2.32 -6.94
N VAL A 119 -8.43 2.41 -8.07
CA VAL A 119 -9.02 2.21 -9.41
C VAL A 119 -9.62 0.82 -9.53
N ILE A 120 -8.91 -0.23 -9.10
CA ILE A 120 -9.43 -1.60 -9.15
C ILE A 120 -10.68 -1.74 -8.26
N CYS A 121 -10.65 -1.19 -7.04
CA CYS A 121 -11.81 -1.22 -6.14
C CYS A 121 -13.04 -0.52 -6.73
N SER A 122 -12.86 0.54 -7.52
CA SER A 122 -13.96 1.30 -8.12
C SER A 122 -14.69 0.57 -9.25
N VAL A 123 -14.12 -0.51 -9.78
CA VAL A 123 -14.80 -1.35 -10.77
C VAL A 123 -15.99 -2.09 -10.14
N LEU A 124 -15.91 -2.44 -8.85
CA LEU A 124 -16.97 -3.16 -8.13
C LEU A 124 -18.31 -2.41 -8.14
N PRO A 125 -18.42 -1.14 -7.70
CA PRO A 125 -19.68 -0.41 -7.76
C PRO A 125 -20.16 -0.17 -9.20
N VAL A 126 -19.27 -0.02 -10.19
CA VAL A 126 -19.67 0.13 -11.60
C VAL A 126 -20.37 -1.14 -12.11
N VAL A 127 -19.76 -2.31 -11.88
CA VAL A 127 -20.35 -3.59 -12.28
C VAL A 127 -21.64 -3.84 -11.51
N TYR A 128 -21.66 -3.57 -10.21
CA TYR A 128 -22.85 -3.76 -9.38
C TYR A 128 -24.01 -2.84 -9.82
N GLY A 129 -23.72 -1.57 -10.12
CA GLY A 129 -24.71 -0.64 -10.66
C GLY A 129 -25.30 -1.10 -12.00
N LEU A 130 -24.47 -1.62 -12.92
CA LEU A 130 -24.94 -2.20 -14.18
C LEU A 130 -25.85 -3.41 -13.96
N VAL A 131 -25.53 -4.27 -12.99
CA VAL A 131 -26.37 -5.42 -12.63
C VAL A 131 -27.73 -4.94 -12.11
N GLU A 132 -27.77 -3.96 -11.21
CA GLU A 132 -29.05 -3.50 -10.64
C GLU A 132 -29.94 -2.71 -11.60
N MET A 133 -29.35 -2.08 -12.61
CA MET A 133 -30.15 -1.52 -13.70
C MET A 133 -30.88 -2.62 -14.50
N LYS A 134 -30.31 -3.83 -14.61
CA LYS A 134 -30.93 -4.95 -15.32
C LYS A 134 -32.00 -5.68 -14.50
N THR A 135 -31.95 -5.62 -13.18
CA THR A 135 -32.90 -6.30 -12.28
C THR A 135 -34.19 -5.51 -12.03
N GLY A 136 -34.38 -4.36 -12.71
CA GLY A 136 -35.60 -3.55 -12.64
C GLY A 136 -35.53 -2.38 -11.67
N LYS A 137 -34.43 -2.20 -10.93
CA LYS A 137 -34.20 -1.06 -10.02
C LYS A 137 -33.39 0.05 -10.71
N SER A 138 -33.91 0.56 -11.81
CA SER A 138 -33.18 1.47 -12.72
C SER A 138 -32.62 2.72 -12.03
N TRP A 139 -33.36 3.31 -11.07
CA TRP A 139 -32.94 4.54 -10.39
C TRP A 139 -31.78 4.30 -9.40
N GLU A 140 -31.91 3.28 -8.55
CA GLU A 140 -30.85 2.90 -7.59
C GLU A 140 -29.58 2.46 -8.34
N GLY A 141 -29.74 1.63 -9.36
CA GLY A 141 -28.63 1.16 -10.20
C GLY A 141 -27.90 2.29 -10.92
N ALA A 142 -28.63 3.26 -11.49
CA ALA A 142 -28.05 4.43 -12.13
C ALA A 142 -27.26 5.30 -11.14
N GLY A 143 -27.76 5.49 -9.92
CA GLY A 143 -27.06 6.22 -8.86
C GLY A 143 -25.74 5.57 -8.46
N ILE A 144 -25.74 4.25 -8.24
CA ILE A 144 -24.53 3.48 -7.90
C ILE A 144 -23.53 3.50 -9.05
N LEU A 145 -24.00 3.38 -10.28
CA LEU A 145 -23.17 3.41 -11.47
C LEU A 145 -22.47 4.77 -11.63
N LEU A 146 -23.23 5.86 -11.51
CA LEU A 146 -22.67 7.22 -11.58
C LEU A 146 -21.64 7.45 -10.48
N PHE A 147 -21.95 7.01 -9.25
CA PHE A 147 -21.01 7.06 -8.13
C PHE A 147 -19.73 6.26 -8.43
N GLY A 148 -19.85 5.05 -8.94
CA GLY A 148 -18.71 4.21 -9.34
C GLY A 148 -17.85 4.86 -10.42
N LEU A 149 -18.47 5.47 -11.44
CA LEU A 149 -17.76 6.17 -12.50
C LEU A 149 -17.04 7.42 -12.00
N LEU A 150 -17.70 8.24 -11.16
CA LEU A 150 -17.07 9.41 -10.54
C LEU A 150 -15.90 9.02 -9.64
N TRP A 151 -16.05 7.92 -8.90
CA TRP A 151 -14.99 7.38 -8.07
C TRP A 151 -13.80 6.89 -8.90
N LEU A 152 -14.08 6.12 -9.95
CA LEU A 152 -13.09 5.62 -10.89
C LEU A 152 -12.31 6.78 -11.52
N PHE A 153 -13.02 7.82 -11.95
CA PHE A 153 -12.43 9.04 -12.50
C PHE A 153 -11.50 9.72 -11.48
N CYS A 154 -11.97 9.98 -10.25
CA CYS A 154 -11.15 10.57 -9.19
C CYS A 154 -9.90 9.71 -8.89
N SER A 155 -10.06 8.39 -8.83
CA SER A 155 -8.96 7.46 -8.56
C SER A 155 -7.94 7.42 -9.70
N ALA A 156 -8.39 7.47 -10.96
CA ALA A 156 -7.53 7.51 -12.13
C ALA A 156 -6.77 8.83 -12.23
N GLN A 157 -7.42 9.96 -11.91
CA GLN A 157 -6.77 11.26 -11.88
C GLN A 157 -5.68 11.32 -10.81
N LEU A 158 -5.89 10.67 -9.66
CA LEU A 158 -4.88 10.60 -8.59
C LEU A 158 -3.57 9.91 -9.03
N ILE A 159 -3.62 9.06 -10.07
CA ILE A 159 -2.42 8.42 -10.65
C ILE A 159 -1.60 9.42 -11.49
N LYS A 160 -2.30 10.30 -12.23
CA LYS A 160 -1.70 11.26 -13.17
C LYS A 160 -1.29 12.55 -12.47
N VAL A 161 -2.21 13.16 -11.72
CA VAL A 161 -2.03 14.45 -11.07
C VAL A 161 -2.47 14.34 -9.62
N PHE A 162 -1.53 14.59 -8.71
CA PHE A 162 -1.81 14.49 -7.28
C PHE A 162 -2.41 15.79 -6.76
N HIS A 163 -3.73 15.79 -6.55
CA HIS A 163 -4.43 16.87 -5.84
C HIS A 163 -5.11 16.37 -4.57
N VAL A 164 -4.94 17.14 -3.50
CA VAL A 164 -5.55 16.87 -2.17
C VAL A 164 -7.07 16.83 -2.25
N LEU A 165 -7.68 17.59 -3.16
CA LEU A 165 -9.13 17.62 -3.36
C LEU A 165 -9.67 16.26 -3.80
N PHE A 166 -8.99 15.55 -4.71
CA PHE A 166 -9.40 14.20 -5.11
C PHE A 166 -9.35 13.21 -3.95
N ILE A 167 -8.37 13.32 -3.05
CA ILE A 167 -8.28 12.47 -1.85
C ILE A 167 -9.47 12.73 -0.93
N ARG A 168 -9.82 14.01 -0.70
CA ARG A 168 -11.00 14.38 0.12
C ARG A 168 -12.30 13.88 -0.50
N CYS A 169 -12.46 14.01 -1.81
CA CYS A 169 -13.62 13.47 -2.53
C CYS A 169 -13.72 11.95 -2.39
N LEU A 170 -12.60 11.21 -2.51
CA LEU A 170 -12.56 9.76 -2.33
C LEU A 170 -12.84 9.35 -0.87
N LEU A 171 -12.36 10.11 0.11
CA LEU A 171 -12.67 9.89 1.53
C LEU A 171 -14.17 10.07 1.80
N ALA A 172 -14.75 11.19 1.37
CA ALA A 172 -16.18 11.45 1.50
C ALA A 172 -17.01 10.37 0.79
N GLY A 173 -16.60 10.00 -0.41
CA GLY A 173 -17.18 8.86 -1.13
C GLY A 173 -17.12 7.58 -0.31
N THR A 174 -15.98 7.25 0.32
CA THR A 174 -15.81 5.99 1.07
C THR A 174 -16.80 5.91 2.22
N ILE A 175 -16.98 7.02 2.93
CA ILE A 175 -17.93 7.11 4.04
C ILE A 175 -19.36 6.93 3.52
N LEU A 176 -19.73 7.64 2.45
CA LEU A 176 -21.07 7.53 1.85
C LEU A 176 -21.35 6.12 1.32
N GLY A 177 -20.40 5.51 0.63
CA GLY A 177 -20.51 4.15 0.10
C GLY A 177 -20.61 3.11 1.21
N ALA A 178 -19.79 3.23 2.26
CA ALA A 178 -19.89 2.37 3.44
C ALA A 178 -21.25 2.52 4.12
N MET A 179 -21.70 3.76 4.40
CA MET A 179 -23.02 4.01 4.98
C MET A 179 -24.15 3.38 4.15
N TYR A 180 -24.11 3.54 2.83
CA TYR A 180 -25.12 2.95 1.94
C TYR A 180 -25.13 1.42 2.01
N ILE A 181 -23.94 0.79 1.96
CA ILE A 181 -23.81 -0.66 2.08
C ILE A 181 -24.34 -1.13 3.44
N PHE A 182 -23.96 -0.47 4.54
CA PHE A 182 -24.46 -0.76 5.89
C PHE A 182 -25.99 -0.68 5.97
N TYR A 183 -26.59 0.41 5.46
CA TYR A 183 -28.04 0.57 5.39
C TYR A 183 -28.69 -0.58 4.61
N ARG A 184 -28.11 -0.96 3.47
CA ARG A 184 -28.62 -2.04 2.62
C ARG A 184 -28.50 -3.42 3.27
N LEU A 185 -27.41 -3.70 4.01
CA LEU A 185 -27.27 -4.94 4.77
C LEU A 185 -28.31 -5.06 5.88
N ILE A 186 -28.54 -3.97 6.63
CA ILE A 186 -29.55 -3.95 7.72
C ILE A 186 -30.96 -4.15 7.14
N SER A 187 -31.27 -3.47 6.02
CA SER A 187 -32.59 -3.55 5.40
C SER A 187 -32.93 -4.93 4.85
N LEU A 188 -31.94 -5.73 4.44
CA LEU A 188 -32.19 -7.05 3.86
C LEU A 188 -32.40 -8.17 4.89
N GLN A 189 -32.24 -7.88 6.20
CA GLN A 189 -32.38 -8.84 7.32
C GLN A 189 -31.53 -10.13 7.21
N THR A 190 -30.71 -10.27 6.17
CA THR A 190 -29.68 -11.30 6.04
C THR A 190 -28.48 -10.87 6.88
N THR A 191 -28.59 -11.03 8.20
CA THR A 191 -27.54 -10.71 9.18
C THR A 191 -26.44 -11.77 9.18
N VAL A 192 -25.67 -11.83 8.09
CA VAL A 192 -24.42 -12.59 8.08
C VAL A 192 -23.33 -11.68 8.63
N PHE A 193 -22.92 -11.89 9.88
CA PHE A 193 -21.85 -11.12 10.54
C PHE A 193 -20.56 -11.00 9.69
N MET A 194 -20.27 -12.04 8.90
CA MET A 194 -19.15 -12.06 7.95
C MET A 194 -19.20 -10.91 6.95
N ASP A 195 -20.37 -10.56 6.42
CA ASP A 195 -20.49 -9.53 5.38
C ASP A 195 -20.19 -8.14 5.96
N PHE A 196 -20.65 -7.87 7.18
CA PHE A 196 -20.31 -6.64 7.91
C PHE A 196 -18.80 -6.54 8.17
N PHE A 197 -18.19 -7.64 8.61
CA PHE A 197 -16.74 -7.67 8.88
C PHE A 197 -15.93 -7.40 7.62
N VAL A 198 -16.31 -8.00 6.48
CA VAL A 198 -15.65 -7.78 5.19
C VAL A 198 -15.78 -6.32 4.74
N VAL A 199 -16.97 -5.74 4.84
CA VAL A 199 -17.20 -4.33 4.48
C VAL A 199 -16.38 -3.40 5.38
N LEU A 200 -16.37 -3.65 6.69
CA LEU A 200 -15.62 -2.84 7.65
C LEU A 200 -14.11 -2.89 7.38
N ILE A 201 -13.54 -4.07 7.16
CA ILE A 201 -12.12 -4.21 6.84
C ILE A 201 -11.78 -3.53 5.52
N LEU A 202 -12.59 -3.74 4.48
CA LEU A 202 -12.32 -3.18 3.16
C LEU A 202 -12.41 -1.65 3.18
N ALA A 203 -13.47 -1.11 3.79
CA ALA A 203 -13.64 0.33 3.97
C ALA A 203 -12.52 0.91 4.83
N GLY A 204 -12.16 0.24 5.94
CA GLY A 204 -11.07 0.63 6.82
C GLY A 204 -9.72 0.66 6.12
N LEU A 205 -9.42 -0.34 5.27
CA LEU A 205 -8.18 -0.40 4.50
C LEU A 205 -8.10 0.74 3.46
N ILE A 206 -9.20 0.99 2.75
CA ILE A 206 -9.30 2.10 1.78
C ILE A 206 -9.13 3.44 2.51
N PHE A 207 -9.84 3.62 3.62
CA PHE A 207 -9.81 4.83 4.44
C PHE A 207 -8.41 5.10 4.99
N TYR A 208 -7.75 4.07 5.54
CA TYR A 208 -6.37 4.14 5.99
C TYR A 208 -5.42 4.54 4.87
N GLY A 209 -5.53 3.93 3.68
CA GLY A 209 -4.71 4.27 2.52
C GLY A 209 -4.89 5.73 2.07
N LEU A 210 -6.12 6.23 2.09
CA LEU A 210 -6.44 7.62 1.76
C LEU A 210 -5.91 8.60 2.82
N LEU A 211 -6.07 8.29 4.11
CA LEU A 211 -5.51 9.10 5.20
C LEU A 211 -3.98 9.12 5.17
N PHE A 212 -3.34 7.99 4.91
CA PHE A 212 -1.90 7.91 4.75
C PHE A 212 -1.42 8.82 3.62
N MET A 213 -2.12 8.83 2.47
CA MET A 213 -1.81 9.74 1.37
C MET A 213 -2.06 11.20 1.73
N LEU A 214 -3.13 11.51 2.48
CA LEU A 214 -3.46 12.87 2.91
C LEU A 214 -2.43 13.43 3.89
N LYS A 215 -2.03 12.65 4.91
CA LYS A 215 -1.01 13.03 5.88
C LYS A 215 0.31 13.29 5.17
N ASN A 216 0.74 12.34 4.35
CA ASN A 216 1.94 12.49 3.55
C ASN A 216 1.82 13.57 2.48
N ALA A 217 0.67 14.17 2.18
CA ALA A 217 0.54 15.27 1.21
C ALA A 217 0.80 16.66 1.80
N ARG A 218 0.62 16.77 3.12
CA ARG A 218 0.67 18.03 3.86
C ARG A 218 2.08 18.37 4.36
N GLU A 219 2.95 17.36 4.37
CA GLU A 219 4.41 17.43 4.54
C GLU A 219 5.09 17.47 3.16
#